data_AF-A0A962KA83-F1
#
_entry.id   AF-A0A962KA83-F1
#
_cell.length_a   1.000
_cell.length_b   1.000
_cell.length_c   1.000
_cell.angle_alpha   90.00
_cell.angle_beta   90.00
_cell.angle_gamma   90.00
#
_symmetry.space_group_name_H-M   'P 1'
#
loop_
_entity.id
_entity.type
_entity.pdbx_description
1 polymer ?
#
loop_
_entity_poly.entity_id
_entity_poly.type
_entity_poly.pdbx_seq_one_letter_code
_entity_poly.pdbx_strand_id
1 'polypeptide(L)' 'MTALEVLKMAFDCGIDIQVQGDNLHLNAKQAPSNQLLAELKQHKSELLLLLAANESYSPLEDGQLNRQSVTCNQ' A
#
# COMPACT_ATOMS: atom_id res chain seq x y z
N MET A 1 -14.74 0.32 9.17
CA MET A 1 -14.05 -0.94 8.81
C MET A 1 -12.56 -0.68 8.92
N THR A 2 -11.69 -1.68 9.15
CA THR A 2 -10.23 -1.44 9.14
C THR A 2 -9.65 -1.73 7.76
N ALA A 3 -8.51 -1.12 7.41
CA ALA A 3 -7.83 -1.38 6.14
C ALA A 3 -7.52 -2.88 5.93
N LEU A 4 -7.12 -3.58 7.00
CA LEU A 4 -6.87 -5.02 6.97
C LEU A 4 -8.15 -5.83 6.66
N GLU A 5 -9.29 -5.45 7.24
CA GLU A 5 -10.56 -6.11 6.93
C GLU A 5 -11.00 -5.85 5.50
N VAL A 6 -10.86 -4.61 5.02
CA VAL A 6 -11.17 -4.24 3.62
C VAL A 6 -10.30 -5.05 2.65
N LEU A 7 -9.01 -5.19 2.94
CA LEU A 7 -8.07 -6.00 2.16
C LEU A 7 -8.51 -7.47 2.13
N LYS A 8 -8.87 -8.03 3.28
CA LYS A 8 -9.32 -9.43 3.39
C LYS A 8 -10.62 -9.66 2.63
N MET A 9 -11.58 -8.73 2.71
CA MET A 9 -12.84 -8.79 1.95
C MET A 9 -12.59 -8.70 0.45
N ALA A 10 -11.64 -7.87 0.02
CA ALA A 10 -11.28 -7.78 -1.39
C ALA A 10 -10.71 -9.12 -1.91
N PHE A 11 -9.78 -9.73 -1.16
CA PHE A 11 -9.24 -11.05 -1.52
C PHE A 11 -10.30 -12.16 -1.51
N ASP A 12 -11.24 -12.15 -0.55
CA ASP A 12 -12.35 -13.10 -0.50
C ASP A 12 -13.28 -12.96 -1.72
N CYS A 13 -13.48 -11.74 -2.20
CA CYS A 13 -14.16 -11.45 -3.46
C CYS A 13 -13.34 -11.82 -4.72
N GLY A 14 -12.10 -12.31 -4.58
CA GLY A 14 -11.21 -12.60 -5.69
C GLY A 14 -10.67 -11.35 -6.39
N ILE A 15 -10.58 -10.23 -5.65
CA ILE A 15 -9.93 -9.00 -6.09
C ILE A 15 -8.48 -9.07 -5.63
N ASP A 16 -7.59 -9.12 -6.61
CA ASP A 16 -6.16 -9.00 -6.43
C ASP A 16 -5.79 -7.52 -6.33
N ILE A 17 -5.02 -7.15 -5.30
CA ILE A 17 -4.63 -5.78 -5.02
C ILE A 17 -3.11 -5.70 -5.07
N GLN A 18 -2.61 -4.93 -6.03
CA GLN A 18 -1.17 -4.73 -6.24
C GLN A 18 -0.81 -3.26 -6.02
N VAL A 19 0.36 -3.02 -5.44
CA VAL A 19 0.92 -1.67 -5.31
C VAL A 19 1.73 -1.35 -6.55
N GLN A 20 1.41 -0.24 -7.23
CA GLN A 20 2.19 0.30 -8.34
C GLN A 20 2.58 1.74 -8.00
N GLY A 21 3.79 1.90 -7.45
CA GLY A 21 4.23 3.17 -6.88
C GLY A 21 3.27 3.63 -5.78
N ASP A 22 2.71 4.82 -5.94
CA ASP A 22 1.77 5.44 -4.98
C ASP A 22 0.29 5.07 -5.23
N ASN A 23 0.02 4.08 -6.09
CA ASN A 23 -1.32 3.70 -6.48
C ASN A 23 -1.62 2.23 -6.20
N LEU A 24 -2.89 1.95 -5.91
CA LEU A 24 -3.42 0.60 -5.79
C LEU A 24 -4.03 0.19 -7.12
N HIS A 25 -3.48 -0.85 -7.74
CA HIS A 25 -4.08 -1.53 -8.87
C HIS A 25 -5.01 -2.62 -8.34
N LEU A 26 -6.28 -2.54 -8.71
CA LEU A 26 -7.28 -3.56 -8.39
C LEU A 26 -7.52 -4.43 -9.63
N ASN A 27 -7.14 -5.70 -9.57
CA ASN A 27 -7.40 -6.66 -10.62
C ASN A 27 -8.47 -7.65 -10.14
N ALA A 28 -9.64 -7.63 -10.76
CA ALA A 28 -10.77 -8.45 -10.36
C ALA A 28 -11.44 -9.08 -11.57
N LYS A 29 -11.86 -10.35 -11.47
CA LYS A 29 -12.64 -11.01 -12.52
C LYS A 29 -14.03 -10.38 -12.69
N GLN A 30 -14.55 -9.78 -11.63
CA GLN A 30 -15.85 -9.11 -11.59
C GLN A 30 -15.71 -7.75 -10.92
N ALA A 31 -16.54 -6.79 -11.34
CA ALA A 31 -16.50 -5.45 -10.79
C ALA A 31 -16.79 -5.47 -9.27
N PRO A 32 -15.93 -4.86 -8.42
CA PRO A 32 -16.18 -4.75 -7.00
C PRO A 32 -17.45 -3.92 -6.73
N SER A 33 -18.14 -4.20 -5.64
CA SER A 33 -19.28 -3.39 -5.22
C SER A 33 -18.85 -1.94 -4.90
N ASN A 34 -19.71 -0.98 -5.18
CA ASN A 34 -19.43 0.45 -4.93
C ASN A 34 -19.03 0.74 -3.47
N GLN A 35 -19.60 0.01 -2.50
CA GLN A 35 -19.19 0.14 -1.10
C GLN A 35 -17.74 -0.29 -0.88
N LEU A 36 -17.33 -1.44 -1.42
CA LEU A 36 -15.95 -1.92 -1.28
C LEU A 36 -14.97 -0.96 -1.95
N LEU A 37 -15.34 -0.39 -3.11
CA LEU A 37 -14.52 0.61 -3.79
C LEU A 37 -14.37 1.90 -2.97
N ALA A 38 -15.44 2.32 -2.28
CA ALA A 38 -15.39 3.48 -1.39
C ALA A 38 -14.46 3.22 -0.20
N GLU A 39 -14.56 2.06 0.45
CA GLU A 39 -13.69 1.69 1.56
C GLU A 39 -12.22 1.57 1.13
N LEU A 40 -11.94 0.95 -0.03
CA LEU A 40 -10.59 0.88 -0.60
C LEU A 40 -9.99 2.26 -0.86
N LYS A 41 -10.81 3.22 -1.32
CA LYS A 41 -10.37 4.61 -1.52
C LYS A 41 -10.14 5.34 -0.20
N GLN A 42 -11.04 5.18 0.78
CA GLN A 42 -10.91 5.79 2.10
C GLN A 42 -9.65 5.30 2.83
N HIS A 43 -9.33 4.01 2.69
CA HIS A 43 -8.19 3.38 3.35
C HIS A 43 -6.94 3.26 2.47
N LYS A 44 -6.86 3.96 1.32
CA LYS A 44 -5.77 3.83 0.33
C LYS A 44 -4.37 3.92 0.97
N SER A 45 -4.10 4.97 1.74
CA SER A 45 -2.78 5.20 2.35
C SER A 45 -2.39 4.11 3.34
N GLU A 46 -3.35 3.60 4.10
CA GLU A 46 -3.12 2.55 5.09
C GLU A 46 -2.95 1.18 4.42
N LEU A 47 -3.69 0.92 3.34
CA LEU A 47 -3.51 -0.26 2.49
C LEU A 47 -2.12 -0.27 1.83
N LEU A 48 -1.64 0.87 1.33
CA LEU A 48 -0.28 1.00 0.80
C LEU A 48 0.77 0.65 1.86
N LEU A 49 0.61 1.15 3.09
CA LEU A 49 1.52 0.83 4.19
C LEU A 49 1.47 -0.65 4.60
N LEU A 50 0.27 -1.22 4.68
CA LEU A 50 0.07 -2.65 4.99
C LEU A 50 0.68 -3.57 3.93
N LEU A 51 0.48 -3.26 2.66
CA LEU A 51 1.03 -4.03 1.54
C LEU A 51 2.55 -3.89 1.46
N ALA A 52 3.07 -2.68 1.65
CA ALA A 52 4.52 -2.44 1.75
C ALA A 52 5.16 -3.24 2.90
N ALA A 53 4.51 -3.28 4.07
CA ALA A 53 5.00 -4.06 5.21
C ALA A 53 5.03 -5.58 4.93
N ASN A 54 4.10 -6.09 4.11
CA ASN A 54 4.02 -7.51 3.79
C ASN A 54 4.95 -7.94 2.64
N GLU A 55 5.28 -7.03 1.71
CA GLU A 55 6.21 -7.27 0.60
C GLU A 55 7.69 -7.07 0.95
N SER A 56 8.06 -6.80 2.21
CA SER A 56 9.42 -6.38 2.58
C SER A 56 9.83 -5.12 1.82
N TYR A 57 9.16 -4.02 2.13
CA TYR A 57 9.56 -2.67 1.75
C TYR A 57 11.07 -2.44 1.92
N SER A 58 11.78 -2.21 0.82
CA SER A 58 13.03 -1.46 0.80
C SER A 58 12.72 -0.06 0.27
N PRO A 59 12.46 0.94 1.14
CA PRO A 59 12.31 2.33 0.72
C PRO A 59 13.65 2.86 0.26
N LEU A 60 13.98 2.68 -1.00
CA LEU A 60 14.99 3.46 -1.70
C LEU A 60 14.44 3.54 -3.13
N GLU A 61 14.05 4.66 -3.70
CA GLU A 61 14.66 5.98 -3.59
C GLU A 61 13.58 7.05 -3.85
N ASP A 62 13.05 7.65 -2.79
CA ASP A 62 12.51 9.00 -2.91
C ASP A 62 13.61 9.94 -2.43
N GLY A 63 14.22 10.65 -3.38
CA GLY A 63 15.42 11.43 -3.16
C GLY A 63 15.21 12.58 -2.18
N GLN A 64 15.54 12.37 -0.91
CA GLN A 64 15.89 13.37 0.12
C GLN A 64 16.24 12.57 1.39
N LEU A 65 17.45 12.58 1.93
CA LEU A 65 18.06 13.73 2.59
C LEU A 65 19.59 13.60 2.53
N ASN A 66 20.22 14.57 1.87
CA ASN A 66 21.59 14.98 2.15
C ASN A 66 21.66 15.41 3.62
N ARG A 67 21.94 14.48 4.53
CA ARG A 67 22.42 14.81 5.87
C ARG A 67 23.91 14.51 5.88
N GLN A 68 24.67 15.57 5.63
CA GLN A 68 26.12 15.62 5.70
C GLN A 68 26.64 14.79 6.86
N SER A 69 27.42 13.78 6.51
CA SER A 69 28.22 12.95 7.40
C SER A 69 29.17 13.83 8.21
N VAL A 70 28.93 13.97 9.51
CA VAL A 70 29.96 14.39 10.46
C VAL A 70 30.76 13.15 10.87
N THR A 71 31.89 12.94 10.21
CA THR A 71 32.92 12.00 10.66
C THR A 71 33.54 12.55 11.94
N CYS A 72 33.26 11.93 13.07
CA CYS A 72 34.08 12.08 14.27
C CYS A 72 35.19 11.03 14.21
N ASN A 73 36.38 11.43 13.76
CA ASN A 73 37.59 10.62 13.90
C ASN A 73 38.17 10.85 15.31
N GLN A 74 38.45 9.73 15.99
CA GLN A 74 39.28 9.66 17.20
C GLN A 74 40.72 10.09 16.90
#